data_AF-A0A328BDT2-F1
#
_entry.id   AF-A0A328BDT2-F1
#
_cell.length_a   1.000
_cell.length_b   1.000
_cell.length_c   1.000
_cell.angle_alpha   90.00
_cell.angle_beta   90.00
_cell.angle_gamma   90.00
#
_symmetry.space_group_name_H-M   'P 1'
#
loop_
_entity.id
_entity.type
_entity.pdbx_description
1 polymer ?
#
loop_
_entity_poly.entity_id
_entity_poly.type
_entity_poly.pdbx_seq_one_letter_code
_entity_poly.pdbx_strand_id
1 'polypeptide(L)'
;MASDLRRPARTYTIRQLCLEFKCTPRALRFYEDKGLLTPARDGMNRVYSYRDRARLQLILRGKRVGLSLCEIGEILDLYEVDESGAQQAAKSLRKFRERIVALEQQKQDIDDAIAQLQTGITVMEQRLAETRPDLLPRAADYDQTMRRQLDGVA
;
A
#
# COMPACT_ATOMS: atom_id res chain seq x y z
N MET A 1 -5.83 32.52 32.09
CA MET A 1 -6.26 32.88 30.72
C MET A 1 -5.05 32.73 29.80
N ALA A 2 -4.74 31.49 29.39
CA ALA A 2 -3.67 31.24 28.43
C ALA A 2 -4.30 31.31 27.03
N SER A 3 -4.03 32.42 26.35
CA SER A 3 -4.48 32.68 24.99
C SER A 3 -3.99 31.57 24.07
N ASP A 4 -4.97 30.85 23.57
CA ASP A 4 -4.97 29.84 22.52
C ASP A 4 -4.12 30.31 21.32
N LEU A 5 -2.81 30.01 21.30
CA LEU A 5 -1.99 30.15 20.10
C LEU A 5 -2.33 28.99 19.15
N ARG A 6 -3.58 28.98 18.64
CA ARG A 6 -3.97 28.17 17.50
C ARG A 6 -3.03 28.56 16.36
N ARG A 7 -2.10 27.65 16.02
CA ARG A 7 -1.41 27.71 14.73
C ARG A 7 -2.50 27.96 13.67
N PRO A 8 -2.33 28.93 12.74
CA PRO A 8 -3.34 29.16 11.71
C PRO A 8 -3.65 27.80 11.08
N ALA A 9 -4.93 27.43 11.07
CA ALA A 9 -5.37 26.12 10.62
C ALA A 9 -4.87 25.95 9.18
N ARG A 10 -3.76 25.22 9.01
CA ARG A 10 -3.16 25.02 7.70
C ARG A 10 -4.11 24.17 6.90
N THR A 11 -4.67 24.79 5.86
CA THR A 11 -5.50 24.12 4.88
C THR A 11 -4.67 23.78 3.65
N TYR A 12 -5.09 22.74 2.95
CA TYR A 12 -4.43 22.20 1.79
C TYR A 12 -5.42 22.14 0.63
N THR A 13 -4.92 22.37 -0.58
CA THR A 13 -5.67 22.13 -1.82
C THR A 13 -5.42 20.70 -2.31
N ILE A 14 -6.27 20.21 -3.21
CA ILE A 14 -6.06 18.92 -3.88
C ILE A 14 -4.69 18.84 -4.53
N ARG A 15 -4.22 19.92 -5.18
CA ARG A 15 -2.93 19.98 -5.84
C ARG A 15 -1.77 19.83 -4.85
N GLN A 16 -1.84 20.51 -3.71
CA GLN A 16 -0.80 20.40 -2.67
C GLN A 16 -0.71 18.98 -2.11
N LEU A 17 -1.84 18.35 -1.79
CA LEU A 17 -1.85 16.97 -1.31
C LEU A 17 -1.38 15.96 -2.36
N CYS A 18 -1.79 16.15 -3.62
CA CYS A 18 -1.32 15.30 -4.73
C CYS A 18 0.19 15.38 -4.91
N LEU A 19 0.77 16.59 -4.86
CA LEU A 19 2.22 16.79 -4.95
C LEU A 19 2.94 16.17 -3.75
N GLU A 20 2.44 16.43 -2.55
CA GLU A 20 3.05 15.96 -1.31
C GLU A 20 3.08 14.42 -1.21
N PHE A 21 1.95 13.79 -1.49
CA PHE A 21 1.78 12.35 -1.31
C PHE A 21 1.96 11.53 -2.60
N LYS A 22 2.35 12.19 -3.71
CA LYS A 22 2.49 11.58 -5.03
C LYS A 22 1.26 10.76 -5.44
N CYS A 23 0.08 11.28 -5.14
CA CYS A 23 -1.19 10.65 -5.47
C CYS A 23 -1.94 11.50 -6.50
N THR A 24 -2.90 10.88 -7.20
CA THR A 24 -3.65 11.57 -8.24
C THR A 24 -4.89 12.27 -7.68
N PRO A 25 -5.40 13.34 -8.32
CA PRO A 25 -6.68 13.93 -7.94
C PRO A 25 -7.83 12.92 -7.97
N ARG A 26 -7.77 11.94 -8.88
CA ARG A 26 -8.72 10.82 -8.95
C ARG A 26 -8.69 9.97 -7.68
N ALA A 27 -7.51 9.70 -7.12
CA ALA A 27 -7.37 8.95 -5.88
C ALA A 27 -7.95 9.72 -4.68
N LEU A 28 -7.70 11.03 -4.57
CA LEU A 28 -8.28 11.85 -3.49
C LEU A 28 -9.81 11.84 -3.53
N ARG A 29 -10.39 12.08 -4.71
CA ARG A 29 -11.85 12.04 -4.88
C ARG A 29 -12.42 10.67 -4.56
N PHE A 30 -11.72 9.60 -4.93
CA PHE A 30 -12.14 8.25 -4.56
C PHE A 30 -12.17 8.04 -3.04
N TYR A 31 -11.23 8.59 -2.28
CA TYR A 31 -11.27 8.53 -0.82
C TYR A 31 -12.39 9.39 -0.22
N GLU A 32 -12.72 10.53 -0.83
CA GLU A 32 -13.90 11.33 -0.49
C GLU A 32 -15.20 10.55 -0.72
N ASP A 33 -15.35 9.92 -1.89
CA ASP A 33 -16.53 9.13 -2.25
C ASP A 33 -16.73 7.93 -1.30
N LYS A 34 -15.64 7.44 -0.70
CA LYS A 34 -15.65 6.39 0.31
C LYS A 34 -15.80 6.92 1.74
N GLY A 35 -16.00 8.23 1.94
CA GLY A 35 -16.17 8.86 3.25
C GLY A 35 -14.89 8.90 4.09
N LEU A 36 -13.73 8.54 3.53
CA LEU A 36 -12.47 8.46 4.28
C LEU A 36 -11.83 9.84 4.48
N LEU A 37 -12.15 10.79 3.61
CA LEU A 37 -11.79 12.20 3.68
C LEU A 37 -13.05 13.05 3.53
N THR A 38 -13.14 14.13 4.30
CA THR A 38 -14.32 15.01 4.32
C THR A 38 -13.88 16.48 4.21
N PRO A 39 -13.28 16.88 3.07
CA PRO A 39 -12.81 18.25 2.89
C PRO A 39 -13.96 19.25 2.94
N ALA A 40 -13.67 20.44 3.47
CA ALA A 40 -14.56 21.58 3.37
C ALA A 40 -14.56 22.14 1.93
N ARG A 41 -15.51 23.04 1.66
CA ARG A 41 -15.58 23.80 0.41
C ARG A 41 -15.36 25.28 0.66
N ASP A 42 -14.54 25.89 -0.18
CA ASP A 42 -14.39 27.33 -0.32
C ASP A 42 -14.77 27.71 -1.75
N GLY A 43 -16.01 28.17 -1.91
CA GLY A 43 -16.67 28.27 -3.21
C GLY A 43 -16.70 26.93 -3.95
N MET A 44 -16.04 26.89 -5.12
CA MET A 44 -15.93 25.68 -5.95
C MET A 44 -14.74 24.78 -5.56
N ASN A 45 -13.84 25.27 -4.69
CA ASN A 45 -12.60 24.59 -4.36
C ASN A 45 -12.75 23.68 -3.14
N ARG A 46 -12.09 22.52 -3.19
CA ARG A 46 -11.93 21.62 -2.03
C ARG A 46 -10.79 22.11 -1.16
N VAL A 47 -11.06 22.21 0.13
CA VAL A 47 -10.11 22.66 1.15
C VAL A 47 -9.99 21.58 2.21
N TYR A 48 -8.82 20.94 2.26
CA TYR A 48 -8.51 19.86 3.19
C TYR A 48 -7.89 20.45 4.45
N SER A 49 -8.34 20.00 5.61
CA SER A 49 -7.76 20.37 6.89
C SER A 49 -6.43 19.66 7.13
N TYR A 50 -5.71 20.10 8.17
CA TYR A 50 -4.56 19.35 8.68
C TYR A 50 -4.94 17.91 9.10
N ARG A 51 -6.18 17.71 9.56
CA ARG A 51 -6.70 16.38 9.91
C ARG A 51 -6.88 15.52 8.67
N ASP A 52 -7.44 16.06 7.59
CA ASP A 52 -7.58 15.34 6.31
C ASP A 52 -6.22 14.93 5.76
N ARG A 53 -5.22 15.81 5.89
CA ARG A 53 -3.84 15.48 5.52
C ARG A 53 -3.30 14.30 6.32
N ALA A 54 -3.50 14.29 7.64
CA ALA A 54 -3.08 13.18 8.50
C ALA A 54 -3.82 11.87 8.16
N ARG A 55 -5.14 11.94 7.94
CA ARG A 55 -5.96 10.80 7.48
C ARG A 55 -5.45 10.26 6.14
N LEU A 56 -5.18 11.13 5.16
CA LEU A 56 -4.62 10.73 3.87
C LEU A 56 -3.29 9.98 4.03
N GLN A 57 -2.41 10.47 4.89
CA GLN A 57 -1.14 9.79 5.17
C GLN A 57 -1.35 8.37 5.73
N LEU A 58 -2.32 8.19 6.63
CA LEU A 58 -2.68 6.88 7.19
C LEU A 58 -3.31 5.95 6.13
N ILE A 59 -4.22 6.47 5.30
CA ILE A 59 -4.82 5.71 4.17
C ILE A 59 -3.72 5.14 3.29
N LEU A 60 -2.76 5.98 2.90
CA LEU A 60 -1.69 5.57 1.98
C LEU A 60 -0.74 4.55 2.62
N ARG A 61 -0.45 4.68 3.92
CA ARG A 61 0.34 3.68 4.66
C ARG A 61 -0.39 2.34 4.76
N GLY A 62 -1.67 2.35 5.12
CA GLY A 62 -2.50 1.14 5.19
C GLY A 62 -2.57 0.41 3.86
N LYS A 63 -2.78 1.16 2.76
CA LYS A 63 -2.78 0.57 1.41
C LYS A 63 -1.45 -0.08 1.05
N ARG A 64 -0.33 0.52 1.44
CA ARG A 64 1.01 -0.02 1.14
C ARG A 64 1.24 -1.38 1.78
N VAL A 65 0.66 -1.63 2.95
CA VAL A 65 0.75 -2.93 3.65
C VAL A 65 -0.40 -3.87 3.25
N GLY A 66 -1.19 -3.50 2.25
CA GLY A 66 -2.26 -4.33 1.68
C GLY A 66 -3.53 -4.39 2.51
N LEU A 67 -3.78 -3.42 3.39
CA LEU A 67 -5.10 -3.27 3.99
C LEU A 67 -6.10 -2.75 2.96
N SER A 68 -7.32 -3.28 3.01
CA SER A 68 -8.45 -2.78 2.24
C SER A 68 -8.89 -1.40 2.74
N LEU A 69 -9.61 -0.66 1.89
CA LEU A 69 -10.18 0.63 2.30
C LEU A 69 -11.21 0.51 3.42
N CYS A 70 -11.90 -0.65 3.51
CA CYS A 70 -12.82 -0.93 4.59
C CYS A 70 -12.07 -1.02 5.93
N GLU A 71 -11.01 -1.84 6.00
CA GLU A 71 -10.17 -1.97 7.20
C GLU A 71 -9.50 -0.65 7.57
N ILE A 72 -9.06 0.12 6.57
CA ILE A 72 -8.52 1.46 6.80
C ILE A 72 -9.59 2.38 7.39
N GLY A 73 -10.82 2.37 6.86
CA GLY A 73 -11.95 3.11 7.43
C GLY A 73 -12.22 2.72 8.90
N GLU A 74 -12.28 1.42 9.19
CA GLU A 74 -12.45 0.90 10.54
C GLU A 74 -11.36 1.37 11.52
N ILE A 75 -10.14 1.59 11.04
CA ILE A 75 -9.02 2.12 11.83
C ILE A 75 -9.16 3.64 11.99
N LEU A 76 -9.60 4.36 10.96
CA LEU A 76 -9.71 5.82 10.94
C LEU A 76 -10.92 6.37 11.71
N ASP A 77 -12.06 5.70 11.67
CA ASP A 77 -13.30 6.16 12.33
C ASP A 77 -13.17 6.14 13.87
N LEU A 78 -12.17 5.43 14.39
CA LEU A 78 -11.87 5.33 15.82
C LEU A 78 -10.97 6.46 16.34
N TYR A 79 -10.39 7.27 15.46
CA TYR A 79 -9.59 8.46 15.82
C TYR A 79 -10.45 9.66 16.27
N GLU A 80 -11.76 9.50 16.32
CA GLU A 80 -12.71 10.59 16.63
C GLU A 80 -13.24 10.57 18.08
N VAL A 81 -13.05 9.50 18.86
CA VAL A 81 -14.02 9.20 19.95
C VAL A 81 -13.49 9.09 21.39
N ASP A 82 -12.19 9.03 21.72
CA ASP A 82 -11.81 8.93 23.16
C ASP A 82 -10.45 9.55 23.57
N GLU A 83 -10.44 10.19 24.74
CA GLU A 83 -9.33 10.90 25.39
C GLU A 83 -8.15 9.97 25.76
N SER A 84 -8.35 8.66 25.86
CA SER A 84 -7.31 7.71 26.29
C SER A 84 -6.49 7.07 25.16
N GLY A 85 -7.06 6.91 23.95
CA GLY A 85 -6.35 6.27 22.83
C GLY A 85 -6.05 4.76 22.99
N ALA A 86 -6.41 4.13 24.12
CA ALA A 86 -6.03 2.76 24.47
C ALA A 86 -6.83 1.67 23.74
N GLN A 87 -8.17 1.79 23.65
CA GLN A 87 -9.01 0.83 22.92
C GLN A 87 -8.73 0.84 21.40
N GLN A 88 -8.34 2.02 20.91
CA GLN A 88 -7.97 2.34 19.53
C GLN A 88 -6.65 1.65 19.16
N ALA A 89 -5.66 1.75 20.04
CA ALA A 89 -4.39 1.05 19.90
C ALA A 89 -4.60 -0.46 19.91
N ALA A 90 -5.49 -0.99 20.77
CA ALA A 90 -5.77 -2.42 20.85
C ALA A 90 -6.40 -2.99 19.56
N LYS A 91 -7.42 -2.33 18.98
CA LYS A 91 -8.05 -2.80 17.74
C LYS A 91 -7.11 -2.68 16.53
N SER A 92 -6.38 -1.58 16.40
CA SER A 92 -5.40 -1.39 15.34
C SER A 92 -4.27 -2.41 15.42
N LEU A 93 -3.76 -2.66 16.64
CA LEU A 93 -2.75 -3.69 16.90
C LEU A 93 -3.23 -5.07 16.46
N ARG A 94 -4.49 -5.42 16.76
CA ARG A 94 -5.08 -6.69 16.33
C ARG A 94 -5.10 -6.82 14.79
N LYS A 95 -5.61 -5.81 14.09
CA LYS A 95 -5.63 -5.77 12.62
C LYS A 95 -4.24 -5.87 12.00
N PHE A 96 -3.25 -5.20 12.58
CA PHE A 96 -1.87 -5.29 12.09
C PHE A 96 -1.28 -6.69 12.30
N ARG A 97 -1.55 -7.33 13.44
CA ARG A 97 -1.13 -8.73 13.67
C ARG A 97 -1.79 -9.69 12.69
N GLU A 98 -3.10 -9.57 12.48
CA GLU A 98 -3.84 -10.36 11.48
C GLU A 98 -3.22 -10.19 10.08
N ARG A 99 -2.87 -8.95 9.70
CA ARG A 99 -2.26 -8.67 8.40
C ARG A 99 -0.83 -9.23 8.27
N ILE A 100 -0.03 -9.19 9.34
CA ILE A 100 1.31 -9.80 9.36
C ILE A 100 1.19 -11.31 9.08
N VAL A 101 0.33 -12.00 9.82
CA VAL A 101 0.12 -13.46 9.64
C VAL A 101 -0.30 -13.78 8.21
N ALA A 102 -1.23 -13.01 7.64
CA ALA A 102 -1.67 -13.21 6.26
C ALA A 102 -0.54 -12.98 5.23
N LEU A 103 0.30 -11.97 5.44
CA LEU A 103 1.45 -11.68 4.57
C LEU A 103 2.54 -12.76 4.68
N GLU A 104 2.78 -13.28 5.88
CA GLU A 104 3.73 -14.38 6.12
C GLU A 104 3.27 -15.66 5.42
N GLN A 105 1.96 -15.99 5.49
CA GLN A 105 1.41 -17.12 4.75
C GLN A 105 1.54 -16.91 3.24
N GLN A 106 1.17 -15.73 2.73
CA GLN A 106 1.30 -15.42 1.31
C GLN A 106 2.77 -15.51 0.84
N LYS A 107 3.72 -15.10 1.68
CA LYS A 107 5.15 -15.26 1.40
C LYS A 107 5.52 -16.73 1.28
N GLN A 108 5.07 -17.58 2.21
CA GLN A 108 5.34 -19.01 2.15
C GLN A 108 4.77 -19.65 0.89
N ASP A 109 3.52 -19.32 0.53
CA ASP A 109 2.89 -19.84 -0.68
C ASP A 109 3.65 -19.44 -1.96
N ILE A 110 4.19 -18.21 -2.00
CA ILE A 110 5.05 -17.73 -3.09
C ILE A 110 6.37 -18.49 -3.13
N ASP A 111 7.01 -18.69 -1.97
CA ASP A 111 8.27 -19.43 -1.87
C ASP A 111 8.10 -20.89 -2.36
N ASP A 112 6.99 -21.53 -1.99
CA ASP A 112 6.65 -22.89 -2.43
C ASP A 112 6.39 -22.95 -3.94
N ALA A 113 5.67 -21.97 -4.49
CA ALA A 113 5.43 -21.86 -5.93
C ALA A 113 6.74 -21.67 -6.72
N ILE A 114 7.67 -20.85 -6.21
CA ILE A 114 8.99 -20.67 -6.80
C ILE A 114 9.77 -21.99 -6.79
N ALA A 115 9.77 -22.72 -5.68
CA ALA A 115 10.46 -24.00 -5.57
C ALA A 115 9.90 -25.07 -6.54
N GLN A 116 8.58 -25.10 -6.73
CA GLN A 116 7.93 -25.97 -7.72
C GLN A 116 8.36 -25.63 -9.14
N LEU A 117 8.38 -24.33 -9.49
CA LEU A 117 8.84 -23.87 -10.81
C LEU A 117 10.31 -24.22 -11.05
N GLN A 118 11.18 -24.00 -10.06
CA GLN A 118 12.60 -24.35 -10.15
C GLN A 118 12.81 -25.85 -10.36
N THR A 119 12.09 -26.69 -9.61
CA THR A 119 12.12 -28.15 -9.78
C THR A 119 11.68 -28.54 -11.19
N GLY A 120 10.58 -27.96 -11.68
CA GLY A 120 10.09 -28.18 -13.03
C GLY A 120 11.12 -27.80 -14.10
N ILE A 121 11.77 -26.64 -13.95
CA ILE A 121 12.86 -26.19 -14.83
C ILE A 121 13.99 -27.21 -14.85
N THR A 122 14.50 -27.64 -13.69
CA THR A 122 15.60 -28.61 -13.61
C THR A 122 15.25 -29.93 -14.32
N VAL A 123 14.05 -30.45 -14.12
CA VAL A 123 13.60 -31.69 -14.77
C VAL A 123 13.52 -31.52 -16.29
N MET A 124 12.98 -30.39 -16.76
CA MET A 124 12.88 -30.10 -18.20
C MET A 124 14.26 -29.91 -18.83
N GLU A 125 15.18 -29.21 -18.16
CA GLU A 125 16.55 -29.00 -18.63
C GLU A 125 17.33 -30.31 -18.71
N GLN A 126 17.22 -31.19 -17.70
CA GLN A 126 17.83 -32.53 -17.75
C GLN A 126 17.30 -33.34 -18.94
N ARG A 127 15.98 -33.38 -19.13
CA ARG A 127 15.36 -34.10 -20.26
C ARG A 127 15.79 -33.54 -21.61
N LEU A 128 15.91 -32.22 -21.75
CA LEU A 128 16.38 -31.59 -22.97
C LEU A 128 17.86 -31.87 -23.22
N ALA A 129 18.71 -31.87 -22.19
CA ALA A 129 20.12 -32.22 -22.33
C ALA A 129 20.31 -33.63 -22.92
N GLU A 130 19.45 -34.57 -22.54
CA GLU A 130 19.49 -35.95 -23.02
C GLU A 130 18.91 -36.12 -24.44
N THR A 131 17.87 -35.36 -24.81
CA THR A 131 17.11 -35.59 -26.04
C THR A 131 17.37 -34.58 -27.17
N ARG A 132 17.50 -33.29 -26.81
CA ARG A 132 17.59 -32.14 -27.72
C ARG A 132 18.41 -31.02 -27.06
N PRO A 133 19.73 -31.22 -26.84
CA PRO A 133 20.57 -30.24 -26.14
C PRO A 133 20.71 -28.92 -26.91
N ASP A 134 20.41 -28.92 -28.23
CA ASP A 134 20.32 -27.73 -29.07
C ASP A 134 19.27 -26.72 -28.61
N LEU A 135 18.25 -27.18 -27.88
CA LEU A 135 17.14 -26.35 -27.41
C LEU A 135 17.34 -25.78 -25.99
N LEU A 136 18.44 -26.14 -25.31
CA LEU A 136 18.75 -25.56 -24.00
C LEU A 136 19.09 -24.08 -24.14
N PRO A 137 18.43 -23.18 -23.40
CA PRO A 137 18.80 -21.78 -23.39
C PRO A 137 20.24 -21.64 -22.88
N ARG A 138 21.04 -20.77 -23.51
CA ARG A 138 22.40 -20.53 -23.01
C ARG A 138 22.27 -19.73 -21.71
N ALA A 139 23.14 -20.00 -20.73
CA ALA A 139 23.10 -19.31 -19.43
C ALA A 139 23.05 -17.77 -19.54
N ALA A 140 23.64 -17.20 -20.61
CA ALA A 140 23.60 -15.77 -20.90
C ALA A 140 22.20 -15.23 -21.28
N ASP A 141 21.33 -16.07 -21.85
CA ASP A 141 19.99 -15.68 -22.30
C ASP A 141 19.04 -15.49 -21.10
N TYR A 142 19.16 -16.34 -20.07
CA TYR A 142 18.35 -16.27 -18.84
C TYR A 142 18.58 -14.98 -18.04
N ASP A 143 19.84 -14.62 -17.79
CA ASP A 143 20.24 -13.42 -17.04
C ASP A 143 19.70 -12.14 -17.69
N GLN A 144 19.64 -12.10 -19.02
CA GLN A 144 19.20 -10.93 -19.76
C GLN A 144 17.67 -10.75 -19.71
N THR A 145 16.91 -11.84 -19.74
CA THR A 145 15.44 -11.81 -19.54
C THR A 145 15.04 -11.47 -18.11
N MET A 146 15.73 -12.02 -17.09
CA MET A 146 15.45 -11.73 -15.68
C MET A 146 15.75 -10.28 -15.30
N ARG A 147 16.89 -9.72 -15.74
CA ARG A 147 17.23 -8.31 -15.50
C ARG A 147 16.20 -7.34 -16.09
N ARG A 148 15.73 -7.61 -17.32
CA ARG A 148 14.69 -6.80 -17.97
C ARG A 148 13.35 -6.77 -17.22
N GLN A 149 13.00 -7.83 -16.50
CA GLN A 149 11.74 -7.88 -15.75
C GLN A 149 11.81 -7.17 -14.39
N LEU A 150 12.99 -7.14 -13.76
CA LEU A 150 13.20 -6.43 -12.50
C LEU A 150 13.31 -4.91 -12.70
N ASP A 151 13.85 -4.45 -13.83
CA ASP A 151 14.02 -3.02 -14.14
C ASP A 151 12.73 -2.32 -14.60
N GLY A 152 11.64 -3.08 -14.83
CA GLY A 152 10.34 -2.56 -15.28
C GLY A 152 9.35 -2.22 -14.17
N VAL A 153 9.72 -2.41 -12.90
CA VAL A 153 8.91 -2.08 -11.72
C VAL A 153 9.63 -0.99 -10.92
N ALA A 154 9.59 0.25 -11.42
CA ALA A 154 10.08 1.44 -10.73
C ALA A 154 9.05 2.56 -10.78
#